data_AF-A0A939YC32-F1
#
_entry.id   AF-A0A939YC32-F1
#
_cell.length_a   1.000
_cell.length_b   1.000
_cell.length_c   1.000
_cell.angle_alpha   90.00
_cell.angle_beta   90.00
_cell.angle_gamma   90.00
#
_symmetry.space_group_name_H-M   'P 1'
#
loop_
_entity.id
_entity.type
_entity.pdbx_description
1 polymer ?
#
loop_
_entity_poly.entity_id
_entity_poly.type
_entity_poly.pdbx_seq_one_letter_code
_entity_poly.pdbx_strand_id
1 'polypeptide(L)'
;MRIISLLLCVIVCVSLALTSCGSNAEQVSSGEESNVVSETEISSIITDESLDEKSASEVSTPADPEQTETAAKLYNVRDYGAKGNGDADDSAAFQAALDDAAKKGGTVWVPAGKYNIAKTLYKKGKVSLKGEGMWVSTLVWAGGANGVILDISNAALWGTTIEDLYFTNGMMNGVTAILGGSTISNYNSAIGTFKNLVFYNLDTAIRGDAEPSGVGIFDCYFENIFCSNCGTGLHLYGSGNTVVHPRIATCKVGISLDYLNGESFDGMHVIGGIFASNGVDILVPSANGIR
;
A
#
# COMPACT_ATOMS: atom_id res chain seq x y z
N MET A 1 21.39 51.97 -23.09
CA MET A 1 20.25 52.11 -22.16
C MET A 1 20.37 50.97 -21.14
N ARG A 2 21.31 51.04 -20.17
CA ARG A 2 21.08 51.26 -18.71
C ARG A 2 19.76 50.65 -18.22
N ILE A 3 19.76 49.57 -17.43
CA ILE A 3 19.89 49.45 -15.94
C ILE A 3 20.36 47.98 -15.66
N ILE A 4 21.45 47.59 -14.95
CA ILE A 4 22.01 47.76 -13.59
C ILE A 4 21.31 46.96 -12.45
N SER A 5 22.11 46.08 -11.80
CA SER A 5 22.05 45.52 -10.40
C SER A 5 20.93 44.54 -10.03
N LEU A 6 21.06 43.56 -9.12
CA LEU A 6 21.96 43.23 -7.97
C LEU A 6 21.72 41.70 -7.67
N LEU A 7 22.71 40.80 -7.54
CA LEU A 7 23.38 40.32 -6.28
C LEU A 7 22.39 39.64 -5.27
N LEU A 8 22.64 38.58 -4.50
CA LEU A 8 23.68 37.55 -4.27
C LEU A 8 23.12 36.60 -3.17
N CYS A 9 23.71 35.41 -3.05
CA CYS A 9 24.00 34.66 -1.81
C CYS A 9 23.08 34.81 -0.58
N VAL A 10 22.53 33.68 -0.12
CA VAL A 10 22.55 33.35 1.32
C VAL A 10 22.98 31.89 1.49
N ILE A 11 24.28 31.71 1.70
CA ILE A 11 24.89 30.58 2.40
C ILE A 11 24.79 30.92 3.88
N VAL A 12 24.20 30.06 4.72
CA VAL A 12 24.35 30.15 6.18
C VAL A 12 25.18 28.97 6.64
N CYS A 13 26.50 29.19 6.68
CA CYS A 13 27.41 28.58 7.64
C CYS A 13 27.46 29.50 8.85
N VAL A 14 27.21 28.98 10.06
CA VAL A 14 27.72 29.60 11.28
C VAL A 14 28.36 28.50 12.12
N SER A 15 29.67 28.65 12.32
CA SER A 15 30.50 27.85 13.20
C SER A 15 30.74 28.58 14.53
N LEU A 16 30.90 27.76 15.58
CA LEU A 16 31.69 27.93 16.80
C LEU A 16 31.47 29.15 17.72
N ALA A 17 31.16 28.83 18.98
CA ALA A 17 31.76 29.50 20.14
C ALA A 17 32.13 28.45 21.20
N LEU A 18 33.44 28.31 21.47
CA LEU A 18 34.01 27.66 22.64
C LEU A 18 34.10 28.71 23.77
N THR A 19 33.67 28.35 24.97
CA THR A 19 34.17 28.96 26.21
C THR A 19 34.34 27.88 27.28
N SER A 20 35.51 27.93 27.93
CA SER A 20 36.12 26.97 28.84
C SER A 20 35.73 27.13 30.32
N CYS A 21 36.12 26.11 31.11
CA CYS A 21 36.43 26.09 32.56
C CYS A 21 35.24 25.70 33.49
N GLY A 22 35.32 24.72 34.41
CA GLY A 22 36.40 23.84 34.84
C GLY A 22 35.93 22.73 35.80
N SER A 23 36.77 21.70 35.90
CA SER A 23 37.02 20.75 37.02
C SER A 23 35.86 20.20 37.89
N ASN A 24 35.63 18.89 37.80
CA ASN A 24 36.07 17.96 38.84
C ASN A 24 36.10 16.51 38.32
N ALA A 25 37.19 15.82 38.66
CA ALA A 25 37.47 14.43 38.33
C ALA A 25 36.97 13.52 39.46
N GLU A 26 36.44 12.35 39.10
CA GLU A 26 36.53 11.13 39.91
C GLU A 26 36.60 9.92 38.97
N GLN A 27 37.59 9.06 39.22
CA GLN A 27 38.02 7.90 38.44
C GLN A 27 37.30 6.63 38.91
N VAL A 28 36.77 5.80 38.00
CA VAL A 28 36.65 4.33 38.21
C VAL A 28 36.87 3.56 36.90
N SER A 29 37.71 2.53 37.05
CA SER A 29 38.33 1.50 36.19
C SER A 29 37.65 0.92 34.93
N SER A 30 38.48 0.85 33.87
CA SER A 30 38.80 -0.25 32.92
C SER A 30 37.84 -1.42 32.65
N GLY A 31 37.58 -1.63 31.36
CA GLY A 31 37.17 -2.91 30.73
C GLY A 31 36.94 -2.75 29.22
N GLU A 32 37.89 -3.26 28.42
CA GLU A 32 38.01 -3.48 26.95
C GLU A 32 36.74 -3.54 26.07
N GLU A 33 36.75 -3.32 24.75
CA GLU A 33 37.56 -2.60 23.76
C GLU A 33 36.69 -2.63 22.48
N SER A 34 36.55 -1.52 21.77
CA SER A 34 35.78 -1.42 20.53
C SER A 34 36.73 -1.32 19.34
N ASN A 35 36.62 -2.25 18.39
CA ASN A 35 37.52 -2.31 17.24
C ASN A 35 36.96 -1.46 16.10
N VAL A 36 37.42 -0.22 16.01
CA VAL A 36 37.19 0.69 14.88
C VAL A 36 38.39 0.60 13.95
N VAL A 37 38.20 0.05 12.75
CA VAL A 37 39.26 -0.02 11.73
C VAL A 37 39.33 1.34 11.01
N SER A 38 40.54 1.89 10.93
CA SER A 38 40.84 3.22 10.36
C SER A 38 41.14 3.18 8.85
N GLU A 39 40.91 4.31 8.16
CA GLU A 39 40.84 4.50 6.70
C GLU A 39 42.16 4.29 5.90
N THR A 40 43.17 3.60 6.43
CA THR A 40 44.49 3.47 5.74
C THR A 40 44.68 2.13 5.01
N GLU A 41 43.75 1.18 5.08
CA GLU A 41 43.89 -0.14 4.41
C GLU A 41 43.23 -0.26 3.02
N ILE A 42 42.72 0.82 2.41
CA ILE A 42 41.98 0.75 1.13
C ILE A 42 42.88 1.02 -0.11
N SER A 43 44.20 1.18 0.05
CA SER A 43 45.07 1.65 -1.05
C SER A 43 45.85 0.58 -1.84
N SER A 44 45.60 -0.73 -1.69
CA SER A 44 46.46 -1.75 -2.33
C SER A 44 45.78 -2.67 -3.39
N ILE A 45 44.55 -2.41 -3.82
CA ILE A 45 43.82 -3.36 -4.70
C ILE A 45 43.56 -2.84 -6.14
N ILE A 46 44.06 -1.67 -6.54
CA ILE A 46 43.84 -1.16 -7.90
C ILE A 46 45.15 -0.85 -8.63
N THR A 47 45.63 -1.83 -9.40
CA THR A 47 46.36 -1.71 -10.69
C THR A 47 46.35 -3.12 -11.29
N ASP A 48 45.74 -3.41 -12.42
CA ASP A 48 46.31 -3.11 -13.74
C ASP A 48 45.26 -3.31 -14.86
N GLU A 49 45.40 -2.52 -15.92
CA GLU A 49 44.65 -2.53 -17.18
C GLU A 49 44.96 -3.79 -18.01
N SER A 50 43.98 -4.32 -18.75
CA SER A 50 44.05 -4.41 -20.22
C SER A 50 42.84 -5.16 -20.80
N LEU A 51 42.27 -4.56 -21.84
CA LEU A 51 41.18 -5.08 -22.66
C LEU A 51 41.76 -5.89 -23.82
N ASP A 52 41.38 -7.16 -23.94
CA ASP A 52 41.55 -7.93 -25.17
C ASP A 52 40.20 -8.49 -25.62
N GLU A 53 39.60 -7.84 -26.63
CA GLU A 53 38.54 -8.39 -27.45
C GLU A 53 39.09 -9.55 -28.31
N LYS A 54 38.72 -10.80 -28.03
CA LYS A 54 38.64 -11.81 -29.09
C LYS A 54 37.77 -13.03 -28.78
N SER A 55 36.81 -13.21 -29.67
CA SER A 55 36.21 -14.48 -30.12
C SER A 55 35.19 -15.16 -29.19
N ALA A 56 33.92 -14.89 -29.50
CA ALA A 56 32.79 -15.74 -29.14
C ALA A 56 32.98 -17.18 -29.65
N SER A 57 32.70 -18.15 -28.79
CA SER A 57 32.51 -19.56 -29.13
C SER A 57 31.41 -20.10 -28.20
N GLU A 58 30.36 -20.60 -28.82
CA GLU A 58 29.05 -20.93 -28.28
C GLU A 58 29.11 -21.88 -27.07
N VAL A 59 28.57 -21.42 -25.93
CA VAL A 59 28.11 -22.29 -24.85
C VAL A 59 26.59 -22.35 -24.97
N SER A 60 26.09 -23.44 -25.53
CA SER A 60 24.67 -23.73 -25.61
C SER A 60 24.12 -23.98 -24.20
N THR A 61 23.46 -22.98 -23.63
CA THR A 61 22.57 -23.18 -22.49
C THR A 61 21.30 -23.89 -22.97
N PRO A 62 20.88 -24.99 -22.33
CA PRO A 62 19.57 -25.58 -22.61
C PRO A 62 18.48 -24.56 -22.25
N ALA A 63 17.54 -24.38 -23.17
CA ALA A 63 16.40 -23.49 -23.02
C ALA A 63 15.65 -23.78 -21.72
N ASP A 64 15.57 -22.75 -20.88
CA ASP A 64 14.59 -22.63 -19.81
C ASP A 64 13.19 -22.90 -20.41
N PRO A 65 12.37 -23.81 -19.86
CA PRO A 65 11.03 -24.01 -20.35
C PRO A 65 10.27 -22.69 -20.20
N GLU A 66 10.08 -22.04 -21.34
CA GLU A 66 9.19 -20.92 -21.58
C GLU A 66 7.92 -21.09 -20.73
N GLN A 67 7.88 -20.44 -19.56
CA GLN A 67 6.64 -20.23 -18.83
C GLN A 67 5.79 -19.40 -19.77
N THR A 68 4.89 -20.08 -20.47
CA THR A 68 3.83 -19.45 -21.22
C THR A 68 2.92 -18.82 -20.18
N GLU A 69 3.26 -17.60 -19.76
CA GLU A 69 2.35 -16.72 -19.04
C GLU A 69 1.18 -16.52 -20.01
N THR A 70 0.13 -17.33 -19.86
CA THR A 70 -1.14 -17.06 -20.53
C THR A 70 -1.53 -15.67 -20.10
N ALA A 71 -1.33 -14.68 -20.98
CA ALA A 71 -1.63 -13.28 -20.70
C ALA A 71 -3.03 -13.23 -20.09
N ALA A 72 -3.11 -12.84 -18.82
CA ALA A 72 -4.36 -12.85 -18.07
C ALA A 72 -5.40 -12.04 -18.87
N LYS A 73 -6.57 -12.63 -19.10
CA LYS A 73 -7.60 -11.99 -19.92
C LYS A 73 -8.00 -10.66 -19.28
N LEU A 74 -8.03 -9.61 -20.08
CA LEU A 74 -8.39 -8.26 -19.67
C LEU A 74 -9.87 -7.99 -19.93
N TYR A 75 -10.54 -7.38 -18.96
CA TYR A 75 -11.97 -7.05 -18.98
C TYR A 75 -12.12 -5.54 -18.74
N ASN A 76 -12.14 -4.74 -19.81
CA ASN A 76 -12.23 -3.29 -19.69
C ASN A 76 -13.66 -2.86 -19.36
N VAL A 77 -13.86 -2.13 -18.25
CA VAL A 77 -15.19 -1.69 -17.81
C VAL A 77 -15.94 -0.85 -18.85
N ARG A 78 -15.24 -0.18 -19.77
CA ARG A 78 -15.87 0.59 -20.87
C ARG A 78 -16.55 -0.32 -21.90
N ASP A 79 -16.05 -1.53 -22.11
CA ASP A 79 -16.68 -2.51 -23.00
C ASP A 79 -18.01 -3.04 -22.42
N TYR A 80 -18.21 -2.87 -21.11
CA TYR A 80 -19.44 -3.18 -20.39
C TYR A 80 -20.35 -1.96 -20.19
N GLY A 81 -19.99 -0.80 -20.78
CA GLY A 81 -20.81 0.41 -20.79
C GLY A 81 -20.47 1.46 -19.73
N ALA A 82 -19.38 1.31 -18.98
CA ALA A 82 -18.94 2.33 -18.04
C ALA A 82 -18.50 3.59 -18.79
N LYS A 83 -18.98 4.76 -18.34
CA LYS A 83 -18.66 6.05 -18.96
C LYS A 83 -17.42 6.69 -18.34
N GLY A 84 -17.28 6.64 -17.01
CA GLY A 84 -16.15 7.27 -16.31
C GLY A 84 -16.12 8.79 -16.46
N ASN A 85 -17.29 9.41 -16.64
CA ASN A 85 -17.44 10.85 -16.87
C ASN A 85 -17.76 11.66 -15.59
N GLY A 86 -17.94 11.00 -14.45
CA GLY A 86 -18.25 11.62 -13.17
C GLY A 86 -19.72 11.95 -12.95
N ASP A 87 -20.60 11.60 -13.90
CA ASP A 87 -22.04 11.88 -13.83
C ASP A 87 -22.88 10.60 -13.84
N ALA A 88 -22.60 9.68 -14.77
CA ALA A 88 -23.38 8.46 -14.92
C ALA A 88 -23.08 7.44 -13.82
N ASP A 89 -24.11 6.71 -13.38
CA ASP A 89 -23.93 5.54 -12.52
C ASP A 89 -23.29 4.40 -13.33
N ASP A 90 -22.05 4.07 -13.00
CA ASP A 90 -21.23 3.07 -13.68
C ASP A 90 -21.29 1.69 -12.99
N SER A 91 -22.06 1.55 -11.90
CA SER A 91 -22.08 0.34 -11.06
C SER A 91 -22.42 -0.93 -11.85
N ALA A 92 -23.42 -0.86 -12.74
CA ALA A 92 -23.87 -2.02 -13.50
C ALA A 92 -22.80 -2.52 -14.50
N ALA A 93 -22.05 -1.59 -15.11
CA ALA A 93 -20.97 -1.93 -16.04
C ALA A 93 -19.79 -2.58 -15.31
N PHE A 94 -19.41 -2.03 -14.16
CA PHE A 94 -18.37 -2.61 -13.31
C PHE A 94 -18.75 -4.01 -12.84
N GLN A 95 -19.98 -4.18 -12.33
CA GLN A 95 -20.43 -5.49 -11.85
C GLN A 95 -20.46 -6.52 -12.99
N ALA A 96 -20.89 -6.13 -14.20
CA ALA A 96 -20.89 -7.02 -15.35
C ALA A 96 -19.46 -7.45 -15.75
N ALA A 97 -18.48 -6.53 -15.71
CA ALA A 97 -17.08 -6.84 -15.96
C ALA A 97 -16.51 -7.81 -14.91
N LEU A 98 -16.77 -7.56 -13.62
CA LEU A 98 -16.38 -8.43 -12.50
C LEU A 98 -16.99 -9.82 -12.63
N ASP A 99 -18.28 -9.90 -12.97
CA ASP A 99 -19.00 -11.17 -13.16
C ASP A 99 -18.47 -11.97 -14.35
N ASP A 100 -18.08 -11.31 -15.44
CA ASP A 100 -17.54 -11.99 -16.62
C ASP A 100 -16.08 -12.43 -16.43
N ALA A 101 -15.30 -11.63 -15.70
CA ALA A 101 -13.96 -12.01 -15.26
C ALA A 101 -14.00 -13.25 -14.35
N ALA A 102 -14.96 -13.30 -13.42
CA ALA A 102 -15.09 -14.41 -12.46
C ALA A 102 -15.32 -15.78 -13.12
N LYS A 103 -15.86 -15.83 -14.34
CA LYS A 103 -16.12 -17.10 -15.05
C LYS A 103 -14.86 -17.89 -15.39
N LYS A 104 -13.76 -17.19 -15.69
CA LYS A 104 -12.49 -17.80 -16.14
C LYS A 104 -11.26 -17.30 -15.37
N GLY A 105 -11.45 -16.32 -14.49
CA GLY A 105 -10.36 -15.51 -13.94
C GLY A 105 -9.91 -14.44 -14.91
N GLY A 106 -9.14 -13.47 -14.41
CA GLY A 106 -8.56 -12.39 -15.21
C GLY A 106 -8.57 -11.06 -14.47
N THR A 107 -8.26 -10.00 -15.21
CA THR A 107 -8.13 -8.64 -14.66
C THR A 107 -9.22 -7.75 -15.23
N VAL A 108 -10.01 -7.14 -14.34
CA VAL A 108 -10.88 -6.02 -14.70
C VAL A 108 -10.03 -4.76 -14.79
N TRP A 109 -10.06 -4.12 -15.96
CA TRP A 109 -9.31 -2.92 -16.26
C TRP A 109 -10.19 -1.68 -16.14
N VAL A 110 -9.69 -0.68 -15.42
CA VAL A 110 -10.37 0.60 -15.18
C VAL A 110 -9.55 1.73 -15.79
N PRO A 111 -9.86 2.17 -17.01
CA PRO A 111 -9.18 3.31 -17.64
C PRO A 111 -9.23 4.59 -16.80
N ALA A 112 -8.43 5.58 -17.15
CA ALA A 112 -8.52 6.91 -16.54
C ALA A 112 -9.94 7.49 -16.71
N GLY A 113 -10.52 7.98 -15.61
CA GLY A 113 -11.88 8.48 -15.54
C GLY A 113 -12.40 8.58 -14.11
N LYS A 114 -13.55 9.22 -13.96
CA LYS A 114 -14.28 9.33 -12.69
C LYS A 114 -15.56 8.50 -12.80
N TYR A 115 -15.63 7.41 -12.05
CA TYR A 115 -16.70 6.42 -12.12
C TYR A 115 -17.58 6.55 -10.88
N ASN A 116 -18.84 6.96 -11.06
CA ASN A 116 -19.77 7.02 -9.92
C ASN A 116 -20.32 5.62 -9.66
N ILE A 117 -20.12 5.13 -8.44
CA ILE A 117 -20.56 3.83 -7.97
C ILE A 117 -21.69 4.04 -6.97
N ALA A 118 -22.93 3.90 -7.42
CA ALA A 118 -24.12 4.04 -6.60
C ALA A 118 -24.54 2.74 -5.88
N LYS A 119 -23.97 1.60 -6.30
CA LYS A 119 -24.22 0.27 -5.70
C LYS A 119 -22.90 -0.44 -5.42
N THR A 120 -22.85 -1.16 -4.32
CA THR A 120 -21.69 -1.97 -3.93
C THR A 120 -21.30 -2.92 -5.05
N LEU A 121 -20.00 -2.93 -5.37
CA LEU A 121 -19.40 -3.84 -6.32
C LEU A 121 -18.95 -5.09 -5.58
N TYR A 122 -19.38 -6.26 -6.04
CA TYR A 122 -18.99 -7.54 -5.45
C TYR A 122 -17.91 -8.20 -6.30
N LYS A 123 -16.68 -8.25 -5.77
CA LYS A 123 -15.56 -8.94 -6.41
C LYS A 123 -15.58 -10.41 -6.03
N LYS A 124 -15.66 -11.28 -7.02
CA LYS A 124 -15.55 -12.74 -6.83
C LYS A 124 -14.09 -13.19 -6.85
N GLY A 125 -13.86 -14.44 -6.45
CA GLY A 125 -12.51 -15.03 -6.46
C GLY A 125 -11.89 -15.09 -7.86
N LYS A 126 -10.56 -15.12 -7.94
CA LYS A 126 -9.75 -15.19 -9.19
C LYS A 126 -9.83 -13.95 -10.10
N VAL A 127 -10.43 -12.87 -9.63
CA VAL A 127 -10.51 -11.60 -10.36
C VAL A 127 -9.51 -10.62 -9.76
N SER A 128 -8.66 -10.02 -10.58
CA SER A 128 -7.87 -8.84 -10.21
C SER A 128 -8.59 -7.58 -10.69
N LEU A 129 -8.34 -6.44 -10.04
CA LEU A 129 -8.87 -5.14 -10.44
C LEU A 129 -7.69 -4.17 -10.56
N LYS A 130 -7.52 -3.58 -11.74
CA LYS A 130 -6.39 -2.71 -12.05
C LYS A 130 -6.86 -1.43 -12.71
N GLY A 131 -6.46 -0.29 -12.15
CA GLY A 131 -6.62 1.00 -12.81
C GLY A 131 -5.47 1.35 -13.74
N GLU A 132 -5.68 2.38 -14.55
CA GLU A 132 -4.64 2.99 -15.38
C GLU A 132 -3.59 3.73 -14.55
N GLY A 133 -4.00 4.22 -13.37
CA GLY A 133 -3.11 4.86 -12.41
C GLY A 133 -3.85 5.34 -11.19
N MET A 134 -3.20 5.28 -10.02
CA MET A 134 -3.82 5.55 -8.72
C MET A 134 -4.39 6.96 -8.53
N TRP A 135 -4.07 7.92 -9.41
CA TRP A 135 -4.57 9.30 -9.35
C TRP A 135 -5.59 9.62 -10.45
N VAL A 136 -5.80 8.71 -11.41
CA VAL A 136 -6.61 8.95 -12.61
C VAL A 136 -7.77 7.98 -12.78
N SER A 137 -7.73 6.79 -12.16
CA SER A 137 -8.82 5.81 -12.15
C SER A 137 -9.60 5.90 -10.85
N THR A 138 -10.60 6.80 -10.82
CA THR A 138 -11.30 7.19 -9.59
C THR A 138 -12.68 6.56 -9.49
N LEU A 139 -12.90 5.76 -8.43
CA LEU A 139 -14.20 5.25 -8.01
C LEU A 139 -14.76 6.18 -6.93
N VAL A 140 -15.88 6.80 -7.25
CA VAL A 140 -16.57 7.74 -6.35
C VAL A 140 -17.84 7.09 -5.86
N TRP A 141 -17.98 6.95 -4.54
CA TRP A 141 -19.24 6.49 -3.98
C TRP A 141 -20.35 7.53 -4.25
N ALA A 142 -21.43 7.07 -4.86
CA ALA A 142 -22.62 7.85 -5.15
C ALA A 142 -23.88 7.23 -4.53
N GLY A 143 -23.71 6.22 -3.67
CA GLY A 143 -24.79 5.56 -2.93
C GLY A 143 -25.10 6.27 -1.60
N GLY A 144 -25.87 5.59 -0.75
CA GLY A 144 -26.25 6.10 0.57
C GLY A 144 -25.11 6.07 1.61
N ALA A 145 -25.34 6.72 2.74
CA ALA A 145 -24.47 6.63 3.92
C ALA A 145 -24.28 5.17 4.38
N ASN A 146 -23.16 4.88 5.05
CA ASN A 146 -22.78 3.55 5.51
C ASN A 146 -22.62 2.50 4.38
N GLY A 147 -22.36 2.96 3.15
CA GLY A 147 -22.18 2.10 1.98
C GLY A 147 -20.78 1.48 1.88
N VAL A 148 -20.64 0.55 0.94
CA VAL A 148 -19.36 -0.10 0.60
C VAL A 148 -19.14 0.06 -0.90
N ILE A 149 -17.97 0.57 -1.32
CA ILE A 149 -17.66 0.72 -2.75
C ILE A 149 -17.35 -0.66 -3.36
N LEU A 150 -16.37 -1.37 -2.80
CA LEU A 150 -15.91 -2.68 -3.25
C LEU A 150 -15.94 -3.69 -2.11
N ASP A 151 -16.81 -4.68 -2.23
CA ASP A 151 -16.90 -5.81 -1.32
C ASP A 151 -16.11 -6.99 -1.90
N ILE A 152 -15.08 -7.42 -1.14
CA ILE A 152 -14.20 -8.54 -1.43
C ILE A 152 -14.35 -9.65 -0.39
N SER A 153 -15.34 -9.54 0.51
CA SER A 153 -15.56 -10.49 1.59
C SER A 153 -15.92 -11.87 1.05
N ASN A 154 -15.49 -12.92 1.76
CA ASN A 154 -15.70 -14.33 1.42
C ASN A 154 -15.21 -14.74 0.02
N ALA A 155 -14.46 -13.88 -0.69
CA ALA A 155 -13.90 -14.15 -2.01
C ALA A 155 -12.45 -14.62 -1.91
N ALA A 156 -12.06 -15.54 -2.81
CA ALA A 156 -10.68 -16.03 -2.88
C ALA A 156 -9.74 -14.90 -3.33
N LEU A 157 -8.82 -14.49 -2.46
CA LEU A 157 -7.85 -13.45 -2.78
C LEU A 157 -6.52 -13.98 -3.33
N TRP A 158 -6.28 -15.28 -3.25
CA TRP A 158 -5.01 -15.89 -3.66
C TRP A 158 -4.63 -15.52 -5.10
N GLY A 159 -3.50 -14.83 -5.23
CA GLY A 159 -2.94 -14.43 -6.52
C GLY A 159 -3.73 -13.33 -7.21
N THR A 160 -4.63 -12.65 -6.51
CA THR A 160 -5.37 -11.51 -7.04
C THR A 160 -4.78 -10.19 -6.55
N THR A 161 -4.83 -9.19 -7.43
CA THR A 161 -4.34 -7.84 -7.16
C THR A 161 -5.48 -6.84 -7.20
N ILE A 162 -5.42 -5.84 -6.34
CA ILE A 162 -6.22 -4.61 -6.44
C ILE A 162 -5.22 -3.47 -6.48
N GLU A 163 -5.08 -2.83 -7.64
CA GLU A 163 -4.00 -1.87 -7.83
C GLU A 163 -4.36 -0.68 -8.71
N ASP A 164 -3.63 0.42 -8.50
CA ASP A 164 -3.66 1.63 -9.33
C ASP A 164 -5.03 2.33 -9.35
N LEU A 165 -5.71 2.41 -8.19
CA LEU A 165 -7.06 2.98 -8.05
C LEU A 165 -7.15 4.08 -7.00
N TYR A 166 -8.10 4.99 -7.22
CA TYR A 166 -8.50 6.01 -6.25
C TYR A 166 -9.95 5.75 -5.78
N PHE A 167 -10.16 5.57 -4.49
CA PHE A 167 -11.47 5.52 -3.85
C PHE A 167 -11.78 6.80 -3.08
N THR A 168 -12.99 7.36 -3.26
CA THR A 168 -13.44 8.52 -2.48
C THR A 168 -14.95 8.57 -2.32
N ASN A 169 -15.43 9.30 -1.30
CA ASN A 169 -16.84 9.47 -1.02
C ASN A 169 -17.31 10.95 -0.91
N GLY A 170 -16.48 11.94 -1.21
CA GLY A 170 -16.88 13.35 -1.18
C GLY A 170 -17.23 13.94 0.20
N MET A 171 -17.71 13.13 1.15
CA MET A 171 -17.99 13.45 2.56
C MET A 171 -17.71 12.24 3.46
N MET A 172 -17.52 12.42 4.76
CA MET A 172 -17.41 11.31 5.71
C MET A 172 -18.78 10.96 6.31
N ASN A 173 -19.42 9.90 5.83
CA ASN A 173 -20.76 9.46 6.28
C ASN A 173 -20.88 7.93 6.44
N GLY A 174 -19.82 7.30 6.95
CA GLY A 174 -19.81 5.85 7.23
C GLY A 174 -19.41 4.95 6.06
N VAL A 175 -19.02 5.51 4.91
CA VAL A 175 -18.67 4.72 3.74
C VAL A 175 -17.30 4.05 3.88
N THR A 176 -17.28 2.75 3.58
CA THR A 176 -16.08 1.93 3.46
C THR A 176 -15.67 1.79 2.00
N ALA A 177 -14.40 2.01 1.65
CA ALA A 177 -13.98 1.81 0.26
C ALA A 177 -13.83 0.33 -0.09
N ILE A 178 -13.04 -0.42 0.68
CA ILE A 178 -12.87 -1.86 0.47
C ILE A 178 -13.28 -2.60 1.75
N LEU A 179 -14.31 -3.45 1.64
CA LEU A 179 -14.74 -4.35 2.70
C LEU A 179 -14.22 -5.75 2.40
N GLY A 180 -13.41 -6.30 3.29
CA GLY A 180 -12.94 -7.67 3.25
C GLY A 180 -13.17 -8.38 4.59
N GLY A 181 -12.83 -9.66 4.62
CA GLY A 181 -13.15 -10.55 5.72
C GLY A 181 -13.77 -11.84 5.19
N SER A 182 -13.42 -12.98 5.79
CA SER A 182 -13.98 -14.28 5.41
C SER A 182 -14.32 -15.09 6.65
N THR A 183 -15.30 -15.99 6.55
CA THR A 183 -15.54 -16.97 7.60
C THR A 183 -14.38 -17.96 7.73
N ILE A 184 -14.25 -18.59 8.89
CA ILE A 184 -13.24 -19.63 9.12
C ILE A 184 -13.45 -20.86 8.23
N SER A 185 -14.67 -21.14 7.76
CA SER A 185 -14.94 -22.28 6.88
C SER A 185 -14.55 -22.00 5.42
N ASN A 186 -14.49 -20.72 5.04
CA ASN A 186 -14.22 -20.32 3.67
C ASN A 186 -12.74 -20.05 3.41
N TYR A 187 -11.89 -19.92 4.46
CA TYR A 187 -10.42 -19.76 4.41
C TYR A 187 -9.91 -19.09 3.12
N ASN A 188 -10.54 -17.97 2.74
CA ASN A 188 -10.45 -17.45 1.37
C ASN A 188 -9.58 -16.20 1.25
N SER A 189 -9.17 -15.60 2.36
CA SER A 189 -8.39 -14.36 2.36
C SER A 189 -6.90 -14.62 2.55
N ALA A 190 -6.28 -15.56 1.83
CA ALA A 190 -4.82 -15.70 1.86
C ALA A 190 -4.20 -15.06 0.61
N ILE A 191 -3.23 -14.16 0.77
CA ILE A 191 -2.33 -13.71 -0.31
C ILE A 191 -3.01 -12.84 -1.37
N GLY A 192 -3.85 -11.90 -0.93
CA GLY A 192 -4.25 -10.75 -1.74
C GLY A 192 -3.17 -9.68 -1.75
N THR A 193 -3.02 -8.97 -2.87
CA THR A 193 -2.06 -7.87 -2.99
C THR A 193 -2.77 -6.57 -3.32
N PHE A 194 -2.54 -5.54 -2.51
CA PHE A 194 -3.10 -4.20 -2.63
C PHE A 194 -1.96 -3.23 -2.90
N LYS A 195 -1.94 -2.58 -4.07
CA LYS A 195 -0.82 -1.72 -4.46
C LYS A 195 -1.29 -0.39 -4.99
N ASN A 196 -0.58 0.68 -4.69
CA ASN A 196 -0.82 1.97 -5.35
C ASN A 196 -2.30 2.39 -5.22
N LEU A 197 -2.80 2.43 -3.99
CA LEU A 197 -4.21 2.74 -3.72
C LEU A 197 -4.30 4.07 -2.98
N VAL A 198 -5.23 4.91 -3.43
CA VAL A 198 -5.54 6.20 -2.81
C VAL A 198 -6.93 6.13 -2.20
N PHE A 199 -7.05 6.60 -0.96
CA PHE A 199 -8.29 6.68 -0.21
C PHE A 199 -8.47 8.08 0.36
N TYR A 200 -9.58 8.73 0.04
CA TYR A 200 -9.85 10.11 0.46
C TYR A 200 -11.30 10.34 0.88
N ASN A 201 -11.52 11.03 2.01
CA ASN A 201 -12.85 11.37 2.54
C ASN A 201 -13.72 10.14 2.76
N LEU A 202 -13.20 9.11 3.41
CA LEU A 202 -13.90 7.85 3.68
C LEU A 202 -14.01 7.62 5.19
N ASP A 203 -15.02 6.88 5.62
CA ASP A 203 -15.06 6.49 7.04
C ASP A 203 -13.99 5.43 7.32
N THR A 204 -13.93 4.39 6.48
CA THR A 204 -12.85 3.40 6.54
C THR A 204 -12.29 3.14 5.14
N ALA A 205 -10.96 3.14 4.98
CA ALA A 205 -10.35 2.87 3.67
C ALA A 205 -10.42 1.37 3.33
N ILE A 206 -9.76 0.54 4.14
CA ILE A 206 -9.84 -0.92 4.03
C ILE A 206 -10.31 -1.47 5.37
N ARG A 207 -11.40 -2.23 5.36
CA ARG A 207 -12.05 -2.79 6.55
C ARG A 207 -12.06 -4.31 6.45
N GLY A 208 -11.47 -4.99 7.43
CA GLY A 208 -11.26 -6.45 7.39
C GLY A 208 -12.26 -7.31 8.17
N ASP A 209 -13.24 -6.73 8.86
CA ASP A 209 -14.16 -7.42 9.79
C ASP A 209 -15.55 -7.66 9.19
N ALA A 210 -15.66 -7.89 7.86
CA ALA A 210 -16.95 -8.23 7.24
C ALA A 210 -17.64 -9.44 7.89
N GLU A 211 -16.85 -10.36 8.45
CA GLU A 211 -17.28 -11.54 9.18
C GLU A 211 -16.81 -11.44 10.64
N PRO A 212 -17.67 -11.00 11.58
CA PRO A 212 -17.27 -10.74 12.98
C PRO A 212 -16.79 -11.98 13.76
N SER A 213 -17.10 -13.17 13.26
CA SER A 213 -16.62 -14.46 13.79
C SER A 213 -15.69 -15.19 12.80
N GLY A 214 -15.29 -14.50 11.73
CA GLY A 214 -14.42 -14.99 10.67
C GLY A 214 -12.95 -14.64 10.89
N VAL A 215 -12.11 -14.97 9.91
CA VAL A 215 -10.64 -14.80 9.93
C VAL A 215 -10.14 -13.48 9.30
N GLY A 216 -11.06 -12.58 8.96
CA GLY A 216 -10.74 -11.26 8.44
C GLY A 216 -9.93 -11.23 7.13
N ILE A 217 -9.04 -10.24 6.99
CA ILE A 217 -8.05 -10.13 5.90
C ILE A 217 -6.71 -10.59 6.48
N PHE A 218 -6.16 -11.69 5.97
CA PHE A 218 -4.96 -12.33 6.50
C PHE A 218 -3.92 -12.52 5.39
N ASP A 219 -2.64 -12.64 5.74
CA ASP A 219 -1.53 -12.90 4.80
C ASP A 219 -1.53 -12.00 3.53
N CYS A 220 -2.05 -10.78 3.63
CA CYS A 220 -2.14 -9.85 2.51
C CYS A 220 -0.96 -8.88 2.49
N TYR A 221 -0.59 -8.46 1.29
CA TYR A 221 0.49 -7.50 1.07
C TYR A 221 -0.09 -6.16 0.62
N PHE A 222 0.21 -5.10 1.38
CA PHE A 222 -0.22 -3.74 1.12
C PHE A 222 1.00 -2.89 0.80
N GLU A 223 1.06 -2.30 -0.37
CA GLU A 223 2.20 -1.50 -0.84
C GLU A 223 1.75 -0.14 -1.32
N ASN A 224 2.42 0.91 -0.84
CA ASN A 224 2.15 2.28 -1.28
C ASN A 224 0.66 2.65 -1.16
N ILE A 225 0.13 2.49 0.06
CA ILE A 225 -1.24 2.84 0.40
C ILE A 225 -1.27 4.29 0.88
N PHE A 226 -2.02 5.14 0.18
CA PHE A 226 -2.25 6.53 0.56
C PHE A 226 -3.65 6.68 1.16
N CYS A 227 -3.74 7.10 2.43
CA CYS A 227 -5.01 7.44 3.07
C CYS A 227 -4.95 8.89 3.56
N SER A 228 -5.95 9.69 3.21
CA SER A 228 -6.09 11.03 3.75
C SER A 228 -7.52 11.40 4.08
N ASN A 229 -7.69 12.07 5.23
CA ASN A 229 -8.99 12.49 5.74
C ASN A 229 -9.97 11.31 5.84
N CYS A 230 -9.51 10.22 6.45
CA CYS A 230 -10.32 9.04 6.73
C CYS A 230 -10.62 8.91 8.22
N GLY A 231 -11.70 8.20 8.57
CA GLY A 231 -11.92 7.78 9.96
C GLY A 231 -10.82 6.80 10.36
N THR A 232 -10.83 5.62 9.76
CA THR A 232 -9.74 4.66 9.86
C THR A 232 -9.11 4.45 8.48
N GLY A 233 -7.77 4.47 8.39
CA GLY A 233 -7.08 4.05 7.18
C GLY A 233 -7.25 2.55 6.99
N LEU A 234 -6.37 1.76 7.58
CA LEU A 234 -6.44 0.30 7.49
C LEU A 234 -6.99 -0.28 8.79
N HIS A 235 -8.19 -0.84 8.76
CA HIS A 235 -8.72 -1.65 9.85
C HIS A 235 -8.46 -3.12 9.50
N LEU A 236 -7.29 -3.61 9.90
CA LEU A 236 -6.84 -4.95 9.63
C LEU A 236 -7.32 -5.86 10.78
N TYR A 237 -8.14 -6.83 10.41
CA TYR A 237 -8.67 -7.87 11.26
C TYR A 237 -8.02 -9.17 10.79
N GLY A 238 -7.15 -9.79 11.59
CA GLY A 238 -6.39 -11.00 11.21
C GLY A 238 -4.86 -10.82 11.18
N SER A 239 -4.16 -11.92 10.96
CA SER A 239 -2.70 -12.06 11.06
C SER A 239 -1.99 -12.09 9.70
N GLY A 240 -0.67 -11.99 9.70
CA GLY A 240 0.21 -12.23 8.55
C GLY A 240 0.28 -11.11 7.52
N ASN A 241 -0.42 -9.99 7.75
CA ASN A 241 -0.41 -8.89 6.78
C ASN A 241 0.90 -8.10 6.84
N THR A 242 1.37 -7.67 5.68
CA THR A 242 2.56 -6.81 5.55
C THR A 242 2.16 -5.50 4.85
N VAL A 243 2.42 -4.37 5.50
CA VAL A 243 2.15 -3.02 5.01
C VAL A 243 3.47 -2.30 4.76
N VAL A 244 3.75 -1.94 3.52
CA VAL A 244 5.04 -1.36 3.09
C VAL A 244 4.82 0.01 2.46
N HIS A 245 5.60 0.98 2.92
CA HIS A 245 5.53 2.39 2.49
C HIS A 245 4.12 3.02 2.57
N PRO A 246 3.35 2.85 3.67
CA PRO A 246 2.08 3.57 3.82
C PRO A 246 2.30 5.08 3.90
N ARG A 247 1.34 5.86 3.39
CA ARG A 247 1.28 7.32 3.54
C ARG A 247 -0.10 7.66 4.10
N ILE A 248 -0.21 7.71 5.42
CA ILE A 248 -1.49 7.87 6.11
C ILE A 248 -1.48 9.17 6.88
N ALA A 249 -2.30 10.12 6.45
CA ALA A 249 -2.31 11.45 7.03
C ALA A 249 -3.72 11.96 7.33
N THR A 250 -3.85 12.80 8.35
CA THR A 250 -5.11 13.45 8.74
C THR A 250 -6.27 12.46 8.95
N CYS A 251 -5.98 11.23 9.38
CA CYS A 251 -6.96 10.23 9.71
C CYS A 251 -7.25 10.22 11.22
N LYS A 252 -8.44 9.80 11.66
CA LYS A 252 -8.68 9.60 13.11
C LYS A 252 -7.81 8.46 13.64
N VAL A 253 -7.74 7.35 12.91
CA VAL A 253 -6.83 6.22 13.15
C VAL A 253 -6.11 5.87 11.84
N GLY A 254 -4.80 5.71 11.88
CA GLY A 254 -4.01 5.35 10.70
C GLY A 254 -4.19 3.88 10.35
N ILE A 255 -3.63 2.99 11.17
CA ILE A 255 -3.81 1.54 11.09
C ILE A 255 -4.39 1.05 12.41
N SER A 256 -5.50 0.33 12.37
CA SER A 256 -6.05 -0.42 13.49
C SER A 256 -5.80 -1.90 13.27
N LEU A 257 -5.04 -2.52 14.18
CA LEU A 257 -4.79 -3.96 14.20
C LEU A 257 -5.75 -4.55 15.22
N ASP A 258 -6.91 -5.04 14.79
CA ASP A 258 -8.00 -5.42 15.69
C ASP A 258 -8.03 -6.93 15.99
N TYR A 259 -8.58 -7.27 17.15
CA TYR A 259 -8.48 -8.57 17.78
C TYR A 259 -9.65 -9.49 17.40
N LEU A 260 -9.34 -10.64 16.79
CA LEU A 260 -10.28 -11.75 16.61
C LEU A 260 -10.14 -12.80 17.73
N ASN A 261 -8.90 -13.21 18.02
CA ASN A 261 -8.51 -14.24 18.98
C ASN A 261 -6.99 -14.10 19.32
N GLY A 262 -6.45 -15.03 20.11
CA GLY A 262 -5.06 -14.98 20.59
C GLY A 262 -3.96 -14.91 19.52
N GLU A 263 -4.26 -15.19 18.25
CA GLU A 263 -3.32 -15.19 17.12
C GLU A 263 -3.44 -13.94 16.23
N SER A 264 -4.32 -12.99 16.56
CA SER A 264 -4.75 -11.90 15.65
C SER A 264 -3.69 -10.86 15.28
N PHE A 265 -2.45 -11.03 15.72
CA PHE A 265 -1.34 -10.13 15.41
C PHE A 265 -0.09 -10.84 14.91
N ASP A 266 -0.12 -12.17 14.79
CA ASP A 266 1.06 -12.94 14.39
C ASP A 266 1.47 -12.55 12.97
N GLY A 267 2.77 -12.33 12.75
CA GLY A 267 3.29 -12.01 11.41
C GLY A 267 2.87 -10.65 10.83
N MET A 268 2.41 -9.71 11.66
CA MET A 268 2.11 -8.35 11.22
C MET A 268 3.37 -7.51 11.02
N HIS A 269 3.55 -6.96 9.82
CA HIS A 269 4.66 -6.06 9.50
C HIS A 269 4.17 -4.70 9.01
N VAL A 270 4.74 -3.62 9.54
CA VAL A 270 4.59 -2.26 9.00
C VAL A 270 5.99 -1.71 8.74
N ILE A 271 6.32 -1.49 7.47
CA ILE A 271 7.69 -1.23 7.02
C ILE A 271 7.76 0.11 6.28
N GLY A 272 8.53 1.04 6.84
CA GLY A 272 8.66 2.39 6.30
C GLY A 272 7.33 3.17 6.29
N GLY A 273 7.29 4.24 5.50
CA GLY A 273 6.08 5.05 5.33
C GLY A 273 6.09 6.37 6.10
N ILE A 274 4.97 7.08 6.02
CA ILE A 274 4.73 8.38 6.62
C ILE A 274 3.38 8.35 7.31
N PHE A 275 3.38 8.70 8.59
CA PHE A 275 2.19 8.99 9.37
C PHE A 275 2.24 10.46 9.78
N ALA A 276 1.18 11.22 9.51
CA ALA A 276 1.19 12.66 9.75
C ALA A 276 -0.19 13.18 10.17
N SER A 277 -0.23 13.90 11.28
CA SER A 277 -1.46 14.57 11.75
C SER A 277 -2.65 13.62 11.94
N ASN A 278 -2.40 12.34 12.23
CA ASN A 278 -3.46 11.42 12.61
C ASN A 278 -3.83 11.60 14.09
N GLY A 279 -5.03 11.18 14.48
CA GLY A 279 -5.38 11.07 15.90
C GLY A 279 -4.55 9.99 16.60
N VAL A 280 -4.43 8.82 15.96
CA VAL A 280 -3.57 7.70 16.36
C VAL A 280 -2.96 7.10 15.10
N ASP A 281 -1.64 6.90 15.05
CA ASP A 281 -0.97 6.34 13.87
C ASP A 281 -1.21 4.83 13.74
N ILE A 282 -0.93 4.09 14.82
CA ILE A 282 -1.20 2.65 14.91
C ILE A 282 -1.94 2.39 16.22
N LEU A 283 -3.13 1.80 16.12
CA LEU A 283 -3.95 1.38 17.23
C LEU A 283 -3.92 -0.15 17.31
N VAL A 284 -3.54 -0.67 18.47
CA VAL A 284 -3.68 -2.08 18.82
C VAL A 284 -4.70 -2.18 19.96
N PRO A 285 -5.99 -2.44 19.68
CA PRO A 285 -6.98 -2.64 20.71
C PRO A 285 -6.59 -3.87 21.52
N SER A 286 -6.73 -3.80 22.84
CA SER A 286 -6.67 -5.00 23.68
C SER A 286 -8.03 -5.27 24.28
N ALA A 287 -8.32 -6.54 24.55
CA ALA A 287 -9.51 -6.96 25.30
C ALA A 287 -9.60 -6.33 26.72
N ASN A 288 -8.51 -5.72 27.23
CA ASN A 288 -8.40 -5.09 28.55
C ASN A 288 -7.87 -3.62 28.53
N GLY A 289 -7.91 -2.91 27.38
CA GLY A 289 -7.41 -1.53 27.23
C GLY A 289 -6.08 -1.41 26.45
N ILE A 290 -5.86 -0.25 25.81
CA ILE A 290 -4.78 0.04 24.85
C ILE A 290 -3.41 -0.45 25.36
N ARG A 291 -2.69 -1.24 24.57
CA ARG A 291 -1.27 -1.56 24.78
C ARG A 291 -0.39 -0.62 23.98
#